data_AF-A0A662KP08-F1
#
_entry.id   AF-A0A662KP08-F1
#
_cell.length_a   1.000
_cell.length_b   1.000
_cell.length_c   1.000
_cell.angle_alpha   90.00
_cell.angle_beta   90.00
_cell.angle_gamma   90.00
#
_symmetry.space_group_name_H-M   'P 1'
#
loop_
_entity.id
_entity.type
_entity.pdbx_description
1 polymer ?
#
loop_
_entity_poly.entity_id
_entity_poly.type
_entity_poly.pdbx_seq_one_letter_code
_entity_poly.pdbx_strand_id
1 'polypeptide(L)'
;DGIVDKDGEPLKLTLMVPLDRPVIKKAAPIIQSQLKKVGIDLELREYEYSYIRKMTREGNFDMAMRAYWWNDADILIYIFHSDAGYPWSNPKVDKMLEEARTISDFTERAKKYGEIQKAIADEMPVVPLFSEYQYVGVRKEVKGVVMGIDGSIYLNDVELS
;
A
#
# COMPACT_ATOMS: atom_id res chain seq x y z
N ASP A 1 8.61 11.76 -29.88
CA ASP A 1 8.77 12.37 -28.53
C ASP A 1 9.30 11.39 -27.48
N GLY A 2 9.37 10.09 -27.78
CA GLY A 2 9.88 9.05 -26.87
C GLY A 2 8.79 8.40 -26.03
N ILE A 3 7.52 8.77 -26.26
CA ILE A 3 6.35 8.16 -25.64
C ILE A 3 5.86 7.02 -26.52
N VAL A 4 5.49 5.88 -25.92
CA VAL A 4 4.90 4.76 -26.66
C VAL A 4 3.46 5.08 -27.03
N ASP A 5 3.02 4.60 -28.19
CA ASP A 5 1.66 4.78 -28.67
C ASP A 5 1.02 3.45 -29.10
N LYS A 6 -0.30 3.44 -29.15
CA LYS A 6 -1.09 2.38 -29.79
C LYS A 6 -2.18 3.03 -30.63
N ASP A 7 -2.25 2.65 -31.90
CA ASP A 7 -3.23 3.19 -32.87
C ASP A 7 -3.18 4.73 -32.98
N GLY A 8 -1.99 5.33 -32.75
CA GLY A 8 -1.77 6.78 -32.76
C GLY A 8 -2.09 7.49 -31.44
N GLU A 9 -2.60 6.78 -30.43
CA GLU A 9 -2.87 7.33 -29.10
C GLU A 9 -1.66 7.12 -28.17
N PRO A 10 -1.03 8.20 -27.66
CA PRO A 10 0.11 8.08 -26.75
C PRO A 10 -0.32 7.55 -25.38
N LEU A 11 0.52 6.72 -24.76
CA LEU A 11 0.28 6.20 -23.41
C LEU A 11 0.52 7.29 -22.36
N LYS A 12 -0.55 8.01 -22.02
CA LYS A 12 -0.60 9.03 -20.98
C LYS A 12 -1.43 8.55 -19.81
N LEU A 13 -0.88 8.62 -18.59
CA LEU A 13 -1.53 8.17 -17.36
C LEU A 13 -1.42 9.24 -16.28
N THR A 14 -2.40 9.26 -15.37
CA THR A 14 -2.35 10.08 -14.15
C THR A 14 -2.00 9.22 -12.93
N LEU A 15 -1.02 9.67 -12.13
CA LEU A 15 -0.77 9.13 -10.80
C LEU A 15 -1.35 10.05 -9.73
N MET A 16 -2.33 9.56 -8.97
CA MET A 16 -2.82 10.22 -7.77
C MET A 16 -1.80 10.08 -6.62
N VAL A 17 -1.30 11.20 -6.13
CA VAL A 17 -0.26 11.30 -5.10
C VAL A 17 -0.86 11.91 -3.83
N PRO A 18 -0.74 11.26 -2.65
CA PRO A 18 -1.25 11.83 -1.41
C PRO A 18 -0.44 13.04 -0.98
N LEU A 19 -1.09 14.19 -0.83
CA LEU A 19 -0.45 15.43 -0.37
C LEU A 19 -0.14 15.40 1.13
N ASP A 20 -0.92 14.62 1.89
CA ASP A 20 -0.89 14.45 3.35
C ASP A 20 -0.08 13.22 3.80
N ARG A 21 0.66 12.57 2.89
CA ARG A 21 1.59 11.45 3.19
C ARG A 21 2.99 11.75 2.64
N PRO A 22 3.81 12.56 3.34
CA PRO A 22 5.09 13.05 2.83
C PRO A 22 6.10 11.98 2.44
N VAL A 23 6.12 10.83 3.13
CA VAL A 23 7.06 9.73 2.84
C VAL A 23 6.76 9.13 1.46
N ILE A 24 5.50 8.80 1.20
CA ILE A 24 5.07 8.20 -0.08
C ILE A 24 5.13 9.23 -1.21
N LYS A 25 4.74 10.48 -0.95
CA LYS A 25 4.81 11.57 -1.94
C LYS A 25 6.19 11.71 -2.58
N LYS A 26 7.27 11.51 -1.81
CA LYS A 26 8.66 11.61 -2.30
C LYS A 26 9.01 10.60 -3.39
N ALA A 27 8.30 9.48 -3.48
CA ALA A 27 8.55 8.48 -4.52
C ALA A 27 7.93 8.86 -5.87
N ALA A 28 6.92 9.73 -5.92
CA ALA A 28 6.18 10.04 -7.14
C ALA A 28 7.05 10.61 -8.29
N PRO A 29 7.96 11.59 -8.06
CA PRO A 29 8.85 12.08 -9.12
C PRO A 29 9.84 11.02 -9.62
N ILE A 30 10.24 10.08 -8.76
CA ILE A 30 11.13 8.97 -9.13
C ILE A 30 10.39 8.01 -10.05
N ILE A 31 9.15 7.64 -9.70
CA ILE A 31 8.28 6.81 -10.52
C ILE A 31 8.04 7.47 -11.89
N GLN A 32 7.67 8.75 -11.91
CA GLN A 32 7.51 9.52 -13.15
C GLN A 32 8.76 9.46 -14.03
N SER A 33 9.94 9.69 -13.45
CA SER A 33 11.22 9.63 -14.17
C SER A 33 11.52 8.23 -14.72
N GLN A 34 11.25 7.17 -13.94
CA GLN A 34 11.47 5.79 -14.36
C GLN A 34 10.51 5.36 -15.47
N LEU A 35 9.22 5.69 -15.35
CA LEU A 35 8.21 5.39 -16.37
C LEU A 35 8.45 6.15 -17.68
N LYS A 36 8.96 7.38 -17.62
CA LYS A 36 9.38 8.12 -18.82
C LYS A 36 10.47 7.40 -19.62
N LYS A 37 11.40 6.70 -18.95
CA LYS A 37 12.49 5.95 -19.64
C LYS A 37 11.97 4.78 -20.48
N VAL A 38 10.77 4.28 -20.17
CA VAL A 38 10.09 3.23 -20.94
C VAL A 38 8.96 3.79 -21.80
N GLY A 39 8.90 5.11 -21.96
CA GLY A 39 7.97 5.80 -22.86
C GLY A 39 6.54 5.97 -22.32
N ILE A 40 6.34 5.91 -21.00
CA ILE A 40 5.05 6.25 -20.38
C ILE A 40 5.09 7.72 -19.93
N ASP A 41 4.12 8.51 -20.40
CA ASP A 41 3.94 9.89 -19.96
C ASP A 41 3.04 9.91 -18.71
N LEU A 42 3.64 10.19 -17.55
CA LEU A 42 2.95 10.16 -16.27
C LEU A 42 2.72 11.57 -15.72
N GLU A 43 1.46 11.98 -15.59
CA GLU A 43 1.06 13.22 -14.89
C GLU A 43 0.89 12.95 -13.40
N LEU A 44 1.56 13.71 -12.53
CA LEU A 44 1.37 13.62 -11.09
C LEU A 44 0.27 14.58 -10.65
N ARG A 45 -0.76 14.07 -9.94
CA ARG A 45 -1.84 14.90 -9.37
C ARG A 45 -1.97 14.67 -7.89
N GLU A 46 -1.88 15.75 -7.13
CA GLU A 46 -1.93 15.71 -5.68
C GLU A 46 -3.35 15.84 -5.14
N TYR A 47 -3.71 14.97 -4.19
CA TYR A 47 -5.01 14.97 -3.52
C TYR A 47 -4.86 14.58 -2.05
N GLU A 48 -5.87 14.88 -1.24
CA GLU A 48 -6.01 14.32 0.11
C GLU A 48 -6.12 12.79 0.05
N TYR A 49 -5.46 12.06 0.96
CA TYR A 49 -5.46 10.60 0.94
C TYR A 49 -6.87 9.99 1.02
N SER A 50 -7.79 10.63 1.75
CA SER A 50 -9.19 10.21 1.82
C SER A 50 -9.90 10.26 0.47
N TYR A 51 -9.62 11.28 -0.35
CA TYR A 51 -10.14 11.41 -1.70
C TYR A 51 -9.55 10.32 -2.61
N ILE A 52 -8.23 10.10 -2.55
CA ILE A 52 -7.58 9.00 -3.29
C ILE A 52 -8.24 7.67 -2.93
N ARG A 53 -8.46 7.41 -1.63
CA ARG A 53 -9.14 6.17 -1.18
C ARG A 53 -10.51 5.98 -1.81
N LYS A 54 -11.31 7.05 -1.85
CA LYS A 54 -12.64 7.05 -2.48
C LYS A 54 -12.53 6.75 -3.97
N MET A 55 -11.72 7.50 -4.71
CA MET A 55 -11.57 7.35 -6.15
C MET A 55 -11.03 5.97 -6.54
N THR A 56 -10.10 5.41 -5.77
CA THR A 56 -9.62 4.03 -6.00
C THR A 56 -10.76 3.01 -5.84
N ARG A 57 -11.65 3.18 -4.85
CA ARG A 57 -12.77 2.25 -4.64
C ARG A 57 -13.84 2.35 -5.73
N GLU A 58 -14.04 3.54 -6.26
CA GLU A 58 -14.98 3.79 -7.36
C GLU A 58 -14.42 3.40 -8.74
N GLY A 59 -13.15 2.98 -8.82
CA GLY A 59 -12.49 2.66 -10.10
C GLY A 59 -12.11 3.88 -10.94
N ASN A 60 -12.17 5.09 -10.37
CA ASN A 60 -11.96 6.35 -11.08
C ASN A 60 -10.50 6.82 -11.00
N PHE A 61 -9.56 6.05 -11.54
CA PHE A 61 -8.12 6.37 -11.54
C PHE A 61 -7.37 5.55 -12.61
N ASP A 62 -6.23 6.06 -13.09
CA ASP A 62 -5.26 5.25 -13.85
C ASP A 62 -4.28 4.57 -12.89
N MET A 63 -3.64 5.38 -12.03
CA MET A 63 -2.73 4.92 -10.98
C MET A 63 -2.95 5.71 -9.69
N ALA A 64 -2.81 5.06 -8.53
CA ALA A 64 -2.95 5.70 -7.23
C ALA A 64 -1.91 5.18 -6.24
N MET A 65 -1.22 6.10 -5.55
CA MET A 65 -0.33 5.72 -4.46
C MET A 65 -1.14 5.45 -3.19
N ARG A 66 -0.97 4.26 -2.62
CA ARG A 66 -1.70 3.80 -1.44
C ARG A 66 -0.75 3.26 -0.38
N ALA A 67 -1.16 3.42 0.87
CA ALA A 67 -0.45 2.94 2.05
C ALA A 67 -1.38 2.08 2.88
N TYR A 68 -0.87 0.95 3.37
CA TYR A 68 -1.57 0.09 4.31
C TYR A 68 -0.62 -0.28 5.43
N TRP A 69 -1.19 -0.44 6.60
CA TRP A 69 -0.42 -0.76 7.79
C TRP A 69 -1.31 -1.56 8.74
N TRP A 70 -0.80 -2.71 9.19
CA TRP A 70 -1.42 -3.63 10.13
C TRP A 70 -0.34 -4.59 10.63
N ASN A 71 -0.53 -5.16 11.82
CA ASN A 71 0.42 -6.07 12.46
C ASN A 71 0.16 -7.56 12.16
N ASP A 72 -0.87 -7.87 11.37
CA ASP A 72 -1.31 -9.22 11.00
C ASP A 72 -1.55 -9.32 9.49
N ALA A 73 -1.24 -10.49 8.92
CA ALA A 73 -1.45 -10.78 7.50
C ALA A 73 -2.94 -10.81 7.11
N ASP A 74 -3.87 -10.89 8.08
CA ASP A 74 -5.32 -10.78 7.83
C ASP A 74 -5.72 -9.44 7.18
N ILE A 75 -4.85 -8.42 7.21
CA ILE A 75 -5.07 -7.17 6.46
C ILE A 75 -5.39 -7.41 4.98
N LEU A 76 -4.83 -8.47 4.37
CA LEU A 76 -5.01 -8.75 2.95
C LEU A 76 -6.49 -8.92 2.56
N ILE A 77 -7.35 -9.41 3.45
CA ILE A 77 -8.79 -9.55 3.14
C ILE A 77 -9.46 -8.18 2.95
N TYR A 78 -9.02 -7.16 3.67
CA TYR A 78 -9.58 -5.80 3.56
C TYR A 78 -9.04 -5.01 2.36
N ILE A 79 -8.14 -5.61 1.57
CA ILE A 79 -7.47 -4.98 0.43
C ILE A 79 -7.77 -5.75 -0.86
N PHE A 80 -7.75 -7.08 -0.80
CA PHE A 80 -7.76 -7.96 -1.97
C PHE A 80 -8.98 -8.87 -2.07
N HIS A 81 -9.82 -8.94 -1.04
CA HIS A 81 -11.10 -9.63 -1.19
C HIS A 81 -12.03 -8.82 -2.11
N SER A 82 -12.85 -9.49 -2.91
CA SER A 82 -13.81 -8.84 -3.81
C SER A 82 -14.76 -7.86 -3.09
N ASP A 83 -15.11 -8.15 -1.84
CA ASP A 83 -15.95 -7.28 -0.99
C ASP A 83 -15.19 -6.10 -0.35
N ALA A 84 -13.87 -6.00 -0.54
CA ALA A 84 -13.08 -4.87 -0.03
C ALA A 84 -13.43 -3.53 -0.72
N GLY A 85 -14.10 -3.62 -1.88
CA GLY A 85 -14.58 -2.48 -2.67
C GLY A 85 -13.49 -1.85 -3.54
N TYR A 86 -12.53 -2.63 -4.03
CA TYR A 86 -11.52 -2.19 -4.99
C TYR A 86 -11.77 -2.84 -6.37
N PRO A 87 -11.33 -2.22 -7.48
CA PRO A 87 -11.62 -2.68 -8.84
C PRO A 87 -10.70 -3.82 -9.29
N TRP A 88 -10.48 -4.78 -8.39
CA TRP A 88 -9.82 -6.04 -8.69
C TRP A 88 -10.45 -7.12 -7.83
N SER A 89 -10.70 -8.27 -8.44
CA SER A 89 -11.31 -9.43 -7.80
C SER A 89 -10.71 -10.70 -8.34
N ASN A 90 -10.55 -11.68 -7.46
CA ASN A 90 -10.12 -13.00 -7.84
C ASN A 90 -10.78 -14.04 -6.91
N PRO A 91 -11.75 -14.83 -7.40
CA PRO A 91 -12.48 -15.80 -6.57
C PRO A 91 -11.59 -16.84 -5.89
N LYS A 92 -10.42 -17.16 -6.48
CA LYS A 92 -9.45 -18.06 -5.85
C LYS A 92 -8.78 -17.38 -4.65
N VAL A 93 -8.40 -16.12 -4.80
CA VAL A 93 -7.81 -15.34 -3.70
C VAL A 93 -8.82 -15.11 -2.59
N ASP A 94 -10.09 -14.80 -2.94
CA ASP A 94 -11.19 -14.67 -1.97
C ASP A 94 -11.29 -15.93 -1.08
N LYS A 95 -11.44 -17.10 -1.71
CA LYS A 95 -11.53 -18.37 -0.99
C LYS A 95 -10.29 -18.64 -0.12
N MET A 96 -9.09 -18.36 -0.64
CA MET A 96 -7.86 -18.56 0.13
C MET A 96 -7.79 -17.65 1.35
N LEU A 97 -8.23 -16.40 1.23
CA LEU A 97 -8.31 -15.43 2.33
C LEU A 97 -9.33 -15.87 3.38
N GLU A 98 -10.52 -16.33 2.98
CA GLU A 98 -11.53 -16.88 3.87
C GLU A 98 -11.02 -18.10 4.65
N GLU A 99 -10.40 -19.05 3.94
CA GLU A 99 -9.80 -20.25 4.56
C GLU A 99 -8.71 -19.88 5.58
N ALA A 100 -7.83 -18.93 5.25
CA ALA A 100 -6.72 -18.53 6.12
C ALA A 100 -7.19 -18.03 7.50
N ARG A 101 -8.36 -17.37 7.57
CA ARG A 101 -8.95 -16.88 8.83
C ARG A 101 -9.46 -17.99 9.75
N THR A 102 -9.66 -19.19 9.22
CA THR A 102 -10.11 -20.35 10.01
C THR A 102 -8.94 -21.16 10.60
N ILE A 103 -7.70 -20.91 10.16
CA ILE A 103 -6.50 -21.65 10.60
C ILE A 103 -6.02 -21.11 11.94
N SER A 104 -6.03 -21.95 12.97
CA SER A 104 -5.54 -21.58 14.32
C SER A 104 -4.03 -21.80 14.51
N ASP A 105 -3.43 -22.75 13.78
CA ASP A 105 -1.97 -22.97 13.84
C ASP A 105 -1.22 -21.85 13.10
N PHE A 106 -0.32 -21.17 13.80
CA PHE A 106 0.40 -20.02 13.23
C PHE A 106 1.34 -20.39 12.08
N THR A 107 1.93 -21.58 12.08
CA THR A 107 2.87 -22.02 11.05
C THR A 107 2.12 -22.30 9.74
N GLU A 108 1.01 -23.03 9.84
CA GLU A 108 0.14 -23.32 8.70
C GLU A 108 -0.53 -22.04 8.18
N ARG A 109 -0.94 -21.13 9.07
CA ARG A 109 -1.52 -19.83 8.68
C ARG A 109 -0.49 -18.98 7.92
N ALA A 110 0.75 -18.92 8.39
CA ALA A 110 1.83 -18.18 7.72
C ALA A 110 2.11 -18.75 6.32
N LYS A 111 2.17 -20.08 6.19
CA LYS A 111 2.33 -20.74 4.89
C LYS A 111 1.19 -20.39 3.93
N LYS A 112 -0.06 -20.43 4.41
CA LYS A 112 -1.23 -20.06 3.61
C LYS A 112 -1.18 -18.61 3.14
N TYR A 113 -0.82 -17.66 4.01
CA TYR A 113 -0.64 -16.27 3.59
C TYR A 113 0.50 -16.07 2.59
N GLY A 114 1.57 -16.87 2.65
CA GLY A 114 2.61 -16.88 1.63
C GLY A 114 2.08 -17.30 0.24
N GLU A 115 1.21 -18.31 0.20
CA GLU A 115 0.53 -18.73 -1.04
C GLU A 115 -0.41 -17.65 -1.58
N ILE A 116 -1.14 -16.97 -0.69
CA ILE A 116 -2.04 -15.85 -1.04
C ILE A 116 -1.24 -14.69 -1.66
N GLN A 117 -0.16 -14.28 -1.00
CA GLN A 117 0.71 -13.21 -1.48
C GLN A 117 1.31 -13.55 -2.85
N LYS A 118 1.69 -14.80 -3.08
CA LYS A 118 2.15 -15.26 -4.39
C LYS A 118 1.05 -15.16 -5.45
N ALA A 119 -0.16 -15.63 -5.15
CA ALA A 119 -1.28 -15.54 -6.09
C ALA A 119 -1.62 -14.08 -6.47
N ILE A 120 -1.57 -13.17 -5.49
CA ILE A 120 -1.74 -11.73 -5.74
C ILE A 120 -0.59 -11.19 -6.59
N ALA A 121 0.66 -11.56 -6.28
CA ALA A 121 1.84 -11.09 -7.00
C ALA A 121 1.89 -11.59 -8.46
N ASP A 122 1.37 -12.78 -8.75
CA ASP A 122 1.33 -13.33 -10.11
C ASP A 122 0.40 -12.51 -11.04
N GLU A 123 -0.63 -11.85 -10.50
CA GLU A 123 -1.54 -10.97 -11.26
C GLU A 123 -1.19 -9.47 -11.17
N MET A 124 -0.31 -9.10 -10.24
CA MET A 124 0.16 -7.73 -10.01
C MET A 124 -0.95 -6.65 -9.97
N PRO A 125 -2.06 -6.81 -9.23
CA PRO A 125 -3.06 -5.75 -9.11
C PRO A 125 -2.52 -4.50 -8.38
N VAL A 126 -1.41 -4.65 -7.66
CA VAL A 126 -0.64 -3.58 -7.04
C VAL A 126 0.85 -3.81 -7.27
N VAL A 127 1.62 -2.73 -7.27
CA VAL A 127 3.09 -2.78 -7.29
C VAL A 127 3.61 -2.37 -5.91
N PRO A 128 4.13 -3.29 -5.08
CA PRO A 128 4.76 -2.94 -3.81
C PRO A 128 5.98 -2.05 -4.05
N LEU A 129 6.07 -0.92 -3.34
CA LEU A 129 7.19 0.03 -3.48
C LEU A 129 8.22 -0.14 -2.37
N PHE A 130 7.80 -0.02 -1.11
CA PHE A 130 8.67 -0.12 0.06
C PHE A 130 7.82 -0.25 1.34
N SER A 131 8.48 -0.64 2.44
CA SER A 131 7.94 -0.54 3.80
C SER A 131 8.51 0.70 4.48
N GLU A 132 7.65 1.50 5.11
CA GLU A 132 8.07 2.70 5.83
C GLU A 132 8.72 2.32 7.16
N TYR A 133 9.84 2.97 7.49
CA TYR A 133 10.39 2.95 8.84
C TYR A 133 9.81 4.10 9.65
N GLN A 134 9.33 3.81 10.85
CA GLN A 134 8.93 4.83 11.81
C GLN A 134 10.08 5.14 12.75
N TYR A 135 10.38 6.43 12.88
CA TYR A 135 11.42 6.94 13.77
C TYR A 135 10.75 7.80 14.84
N VAL A 136 10.97 7.47 16.11
CA VAL A 136 10.48 8.25 17.24
C VAL A 136 11.68 8.90 17.93
N GLY A 137 11.72 10.23 17.90
CA GLY A 137 12.72 11.03 18.60
C GLY A 137 12.25 11.36 20.02
N VAL A 138 13.02 10.95 21.02
CA VAL A 138 12.72 11.18 22.43
C VAL A 138 13.85 12.00 23.07
N ARG A 139 13.51 13.00 23.88
CA ARG A 139 14.48 13.78 24.66
C ARG A 139 15.18 12.88 25.69
N LYS A 140 16.43 13.17 26.02
CA LYS A 140 17.23 12.30 26.92
C LYS A 140 16.62 12.18 28.32
N GLU A 141 15.94 13.22 28.75
CA GLU A 141 15.29 13.38 30.06
C GLU A 141 13.96 12.60 30.15
N VAL A 142 13.40 12.18 29.00
CA VAL A 142 12.16 11.40 28.97
C VAL A 142 12.51 9.92 29.06
N LYS A 143 12.06 9.26 30.13
CA LYS A 143 12.23 7.82 30.38
C LYS A 143 10.92 7.07 30.20
N GLY A 144 10.99 5.74 30.07
CA GLY A 144 9.80 4.87 30.04
C GLY A 144 9.02 4.84 28.72
N VAL A 145 9.52 5.47 27.66
CA VAL A 145 8.88 5.40 26.33
C VAL A 145 9.08 4.01 25.72
N VAL A 146 7.98 3.31 25.46
CA VAL A 146 7.96 2.01 24.77
C VAL A 146 7.29 2.17 23.41
N MET A 147 7.92 1.65 22.36
CA MET A 147 7.28 1.50 21.04
C MET A 147 6.68 0.10 20.94
N GLY A 148 5.38 0.03 20.66
CA GLY A 148 4.72 -1.21 20.28
C GLY A 148 5.27 -1.75 18.96
N ILE A 149 5.11 -3.05 18.73
CA ILE A 149 5.37 -3.70 17.41
C ILE A 149 4.54 -3.07 16.30
N ASP A 150 3.49 -2.37 16.70
CA ASP A 150 2.53 -1.71 15.87
C ASP A 150 2.88 -0.21 15.69
N GLY A 151 4.08 0.23 16.08
CA GLY A 151 4.51 1.61 15.95
C GLY A 151 3.80 2.61 16.89
N SER A 152 2.86 2.15 17.70
CA SER A 152 2.22 2.96 18.73
C SER A 152 3.21 3.30 19.84
N ILE A 153 3.13 4.53 20.36
CA ILE A 153 3.93 4.95 21.50
C ILE A 153 3.10 4.72 22.77
N TYR A 154 3.60 3.89 23.68
CA TYR A 154 3.00 3.72 24.99
C TYR A 154 3.56 4.76 25.96
N LEU A 155 2.66 5.54 26.57
CA LEU A 155 2.99 6.66 27.44
C LEU A 155 2.70 6.40 28.93
N ASN A 156 2.20 5.21 29.28
CA ASN A 156 1.70 4.90 30.62
C ASN A 156 2.78 4.99 31.70
N ASP A 157 4.03 4.66 31.34
CA ASP A 157 5.18 4.62 32.25
C ASP A 157 6.17 5.76 31.97
N VAL A 158 5.74 6.80 31.25
CA VAL A 158 6.63 7.89 30.84
C VAL A 158 6.83 8.90 31.97
N GLU A 159 8.09 9.19 32.28
CA GLU A 159 8.49 10.15 33.31
C GLU A 159 9.60 11.09 32.83
N LEU A 160 9.75 12.21 33.53
CA LEU A 160 10.86 13.14 33.35
C LEU A 160 11.89 12.92 34.47
N SER A 161 13.13 12.64 34.08
CA SER A 161 14.29 12.54 34.99
C SER A 161 15.12 13.80 34.99
#